data_AF-A0A9X2GVQ7-F1
#
_entry.id   AF-A0A9X2GVQ7-F1
#
_cell.length_a   1.000
_cell.length_b   1.000
_cell.length_c   1.000
_cell.angle_alpha   90.00
_cell.angle_beta   90.00
_cell.angle_gamma   90.00
#
_symmetry.space_group_name_H-M   'P 1'
#
loop_
_entity.id
_entity.type
_entity.pdbx_description
1 polymer ?
#
loop_
_entity_poly.entity_id
_entity_poly.type
_entity_poly.pdbx_seq_one_letter_code
_entity_poly.pdbx_strand_id
1 'polypeptide(L)' 'MIAIEPQLTVLTVPTLLVWGTGDTFFDLSWARWLRDTIPGVREIVEIEGGRLFFPEERAGELVPHLRRFWAQG' A
#
# COMPACT_ATOMS: atom_id res chain seq x y z
N MET A 1 -0.31 10.38 -18.53
CA MET A 1 -1.49 10.38 -17.63
C MET A 1 -2.01 8.96 -17.57
N ILE A 2 -1.90 8.31 -16.42
CA ILE A 2 -2.19 6.87 -16.27
C ILE A 2 -3.71 6.71 -16.40
N ALA A 3 -4.17 5.95 -17.39
CA ALA A 3 -5.60 5.73 -17.67
C ALA A 3 -6.37 4.99 -16.56
N ILE A 4 -5.71 4.66 -15.44
CA ILE A 4 -6.27 3.85 -14.34
C ILE A 4 -7.07 4.68 -13.33
N GLU A 5 -6.81 5.99 -13.20
CA GLU A 5 -7.40 6.82 -12.14
C GLU A 5 -8.94 6.70 -12.05
N PRO A 6 -9.71 6.77 -13.17
CA PRO A 6 -11.16 6.59 -13.10
C PRO A 6 -11.57 5.22 -12.51
N GLN A 7 -10.79 4.18 -12.76
CA GLN A 7 -11.06 2.83 -12.23
C GLN A 7 -10.71 2.69 -10.74
N LEU A 8 -9.72 3.44 -10.27
CA LEU A 8 -9.34 3.46 -8.85
C LEU A 8 -10.38 4.21 -8.00
N THR A 9 -10.94 5.31 -8.51
CA THR A 9 -11.93 6.11 -7.76
C THR A 9 -13.22 5.37 -7.42
N VAL A 10 -13.52 4.27 -8.11
CA VAL A 10 -14.71 3.43 -7.85
C VAL A 10 -14.41 2.18 -7.02
N LEU A 11 -13.15 1.96 -6.63
CA LEU A 11 -12.73 0.79 -5.86
C LEU A 11 -13.07 0.97 -4.37
N THR A 12 -14.20 0.41 -3.97
CA THR A 12 -14.75 0.53 -2.60
C THR A 12 -14.44 -0.67 -1.69
N VAL A 13 -13.84 -1.73 -2.24
CA VAL A 13 -13.44 -2.90 -1.44
C VAL A 13 -12.36 -2.53 -0.44
N PRO A 14 -12.36 -3.13 0.77
CA PRO A 14 -11.29 -2.94 1.74
C PRO A 14 -9.92 -3.10 1.08
N THR A 15 -9.07 -2.09 1.22
CA THR A 15 -7.74 -2.05 0.61
C THR A 15 -6.72 -1.65 1.67
N LEU A 16 -5.61 -2.39 1.73
CA LEU A 16 -4.43 -2.07 2.53
C LEU A 16 -3.31 -1.67 1.58
N LEU A 17 -2.70 -0.50 1.79
CA LEU A 17 -1.49 -0.10 1.08
C LEU A 17 -0.28 -0.36 1.98
N VAL A 18 0.72 -1.07 1.47
CA VAL A 18 2.01 -1.25 2.16
C VAL A 18 3.12 -0.81 1.21
N TRP A 19 4.02 0.05 1.69
CA TRP A 19 5.00 0.74 0.85
C TRP A 19 6.38 0.75 1.50
N GLY A 20 7.42 0.43 0.73
CA GLY A 20 8.80 0.59 1.18
C GLY A 20 9.30 2.01 0.97
N THR A 21 9.82 2.69 2.00
CA THR A 21 10.29 4.09 1.88
C THR A 21 11.68 4.21 1.25
N GLY A 22 12.40 3.10 1.10
CA GLY A 22 13.71 3.01 0.45
C GLY A 22 13.66 2.59 -1.02
N ASP A 23 12.46 2.48 -1.62
CA ASP A 23 12.30 2.10 -3.02
C ASP A 23 12.64 3.27 -3.96
N THR A 24 13.63 3.09 -4.82
CA THR A 24 14.08 4.11 -5.79
C THR A 24 13.21 4.19 -7.04
N PHE A 25 12.37 3.19 -7.30
CA PHE A 25 11.49 3.11 -8.46
C PHE A 25 10.08 3.62 -8.13
N PHE A 26 9.64 3.44 -6.89
CA PHE A 26 8.27 3.74 -6.45
C PHE A 26 8.29 4.71 -5.27
N ASP A 27 8.36 6.02 -5.57
CA ASP A 27 8.35 7.07 -4.55
C ASP A 27 7.10 7.01 -3.65
N LEU A 28 7.25 7.36 -2.38
CA LEU A 28 6.18 7.35 -1.38
C LEU A 28 4.98 8.23 -1.75
N SER A 29 5.18 9.26 -2.59
CA SER A 29 4.08 10.08 -3.14
C SER A 29 3.04 9.26 -3.89
N TRP A 30 3.41 8.14 -4.53
CA TRP A 30 2.46 7.24 -5.17
C TRP A 30 1.54 6.55 -4.17
N ALA A 31 2.07 6.11 -3.03
CA ALA A 31 1.27 5.51 -1.96
C ALA A 31 0.24 6.51 -1.41
N ARG A 32 0.66 7.77 -1.25
CA ARG A 32 -0.20 8.87 -0.80
C ARG A 32 -1.28 9.20 -1.84
N TRP A 33 -0.92 9.24 -3.12
CA TRP A 33 -1.88 9.43 -4.21
C TRP A 33 -2.89 8.27 -4.27
N LEU A 34 -2.46 7.02 -4.14
CA LEU A 34 -3.35 5.85 -4.10
C LEU A 34 -4.32 5.91 -2.92
N ARG A 35 -3.84 6.29 -1.73
CA ARG A 35 -4.68 6.51 -0.54
C ARG A 35 -5.76 7.55 -0.81
N ASP A 36 -5.41 8.66 -1.44
CA ASP A 36 -6.34 9.76 -1.71
C ASP A 36 -7.30 9.46 -2.87
N THR A 37 -6.94 8.49 -3.74
CA THR A 37 -7.70 8.13 -4.94
C THR A 37 -8.66 6.95 -4.70
N ILE A 38 -8.28 5.94 -3.91
CA ILE A 38 -9.06 4.71 -3.71
C ILE A 38 -9.92 4.85 -2.44
N PRO A 39 -11.26 4.93 -2.54
CA PRO A 39 -12.12 5.09 -1.36
C PRO A 39 -12.04 3.92 -0.37
N GLY A 40 -11.73 2.72 -0.86
CA GLY A 40 -11.63 1.51 -0.05
C GLY A 40 -10.36 1.41 0.82
N VAL A 41 -9.41 2.34 0.71
CA VAL A 41 -8.17 2.31 1.50
C VAL A 41 -8.48 2.52 2.97
N ARG A 42 -8.18 1.52 3.79
CA ARG A 42 -8.34 1.57 5.25
C ARG A 42 -7.09 2.08 5.94
N GLU A 43 -5.92 1.84 5.34
CA GLU A 43 -4.63 2.12 5.95
C GLU A 43 -3.51 2.18 4.91
N ILE A 44 -2.51 3.01 5.21
CA ILE A 44 -1.19 3.00 4.59
C ILE A 44 -0.15 2.60 5.64
N VAL A 45 0.66 1.60 5.33
CA VAL A 45 1.77 1.13 6.15
C VAL A 45 3.07 1.42 5.41
N GLU A 46 3.96 2.15 6.06
CA GLU A 46 5.29 2.45 5.53
C GLU A 46 6.31 1.51 6.19
N ILE A 47 7.04 0.75 5.37
CA ILE A 47 8.16 -0.10 5.81
C ILE A 47 9.44 0.72 5.65
N GLU A 48 9.93 1.22 6.77
CA GLU A 48 11.07 2.14 6.77
C GLU A 48 12.34 1.48 6.22
N GLY A 49 12.91 2.12 5.20
CA GLY A 49 14.06 1.61 4.43
C GLY A 49 13.74 0.37 3.57
N GLY A 50 12.48 -0.07 3.51
CA GLY A 50 12.05 -1.17 2.65
C GLY A 50 12.24 -0.80 1.17
N ARG A 51 12.80 -1.73 0.39
CA ARG A 51 12.97 -1.60 -1.07
C ARG A 51 11.93 -2.45 -1.79
N LEU A 52 12.05 -2.59 -3.11
CA LEU A 52 11.12 -3.35 -3.95
C LEU A 52 10.76 -4.75 -3.43
N PHE A 53 11.71 -5.46 -2.82
CA PHE A 53 11.54 -6.82 -2.29
C PHE A 53 11.39 -6.87 -0.76
N PHE A 54 10.95 -5.78 -0.13
CA PHE A 54 10.66 -5.79 1.32
C PHE A 54 9.67 -6.89 1.74
N PRO A 55 8.70 -7.36 0.91
CA PRO A 55 7.84 -8.46 1.32
C PRO A 55 8.60 -9.73 1.67
N GLU A 56 9.68 -10.04 0.93
CA GLU A 56 10.57 -11.16 1.18
C GLU A 56 11.63 -10.84 2.24
N GLU A 57 12.29 -9.68 2.12
CA GLU A 57 13.42 -9.29 2.96
C GLU A 57 13.01 -8.91 4.40
N ARG A 58 11.79 -8.39 4.55
CA ARG A 58 11.26 -7.77 5.78
C ARG A 58 9.88 -8.35 6.11
N ALA A 59 9.63 -9.61 5.76
CA ALA A 59 8.34 -10.28 5.99
C ALA A 59 7.82 -10.17 7.44
N GLY A 60 8.74 -10.19 8.41
CA GLY A 60 8.41 -10.04 9.83
C GLY A 60 7.74 -8.71 10.19
N GLU A 61 8.02 -7.64 9.43
CA GLU A 61 7.38 -6.34 9.58
C GLU A 61 6.05 -6.27 8.80
N LEU A 62 5.98 -6.88 7.61
CA LEU A 62 4.76 -6.88 6.78
C LEU A 62 3.63 -7.74 7.36
N VAL A 63 3.93 -8.98 7.77
CA VAL A 63 2.92 -10.00 8.10
C VAL A 63 1.93 -9.58 9.22
N PRO A 64 2.36 -8.90 10.30
CA PRO A 64 1.43 -8.40 11.32
C PRO A 64 0.33 -7.48 10.75
N HIS A 65 0.66 -6.61 9.80
CA HIS A 65 -0.31 -5.72 9.17
C HIS A 65 -1.31 -6.49 8.30
N LEU A 66 -0.85 -7.48 7.53
CA LEU A 66 -1.71 -8.34 6.73
C LEU A 66 -2.71 -9.11 7.62
N ARG A 67 -2.22 -9.72 8.70
CA ARG A 67 -3.07 -10.46 9.65
C ARG A 67 -4.11 -9.56 10.31
N ARG A 68 -3.71 -8.36 10.75
CA ARG A 68 -4.64 -7.39 11.33
C ARG A 68 -5.70 -6.97 10.33
N PHE A 69 -5.31 -6.70 9.09
CA PHE A 69 -6.25 -6.30 8.04
C PHE A 69 -7.27 -7.40 7.73
N TRP A 70 -6.85 -8.67 7.63
CA TRP A 70 -7.75 -9.79 7.40
C TRP A 70 -8.68 -10.10 8.58
N ALA A 71 -8.24 -9.87 9.81
CA ALA A 71 -9.07 -10.05 11.00
C ALA A 71 -10.19 -8.98 11.12
N GLN A 72 -10.10 -7.89 10.37
CA GLN A 72 -11.12 -6.83 10.29
C GLN A 72 -12.14 -7.05 9.15
N GLY A 73 -12.15 -8.26 8.57
CA GLY A 73 -13.06 -8.69 7.50
C GLY A 73 -14.45 -9.03 8.01
#